data_AF-I1BQQ8-F1
#
_entry.id   AF-I1BQQ8-F1
#
_cell.length_a   1.000
_cell.length_b   1.000
_cell.length_c   1.000
_cell.angle_alpha   90.00
_cell.angle_beta   90.00
_cell.angle_gamma   90.00
#
_symmetry.space_group_name_H-M   'P 1'
#
loop_
_entity.id
_entity.type
_entity.pdbx_description
1 polymer ?
#
loop_
_entity_poly.entity_id
_entity_poly.type
_entity_poly.pdbx_seq_one_letter_code
_entity_poly.pdbx_strand_id
1 'polypeptide(L)'
;MFNYFLLNTLHNIQDTEFPGVVARPIGSFKTSSDYHYQTLRCNVDLLKIIQLGVTFADQYGNLPGNICTWQFNFKFSLVDDMYAQDSIELLTKSGIDFKKHEEYGIDVEHFGELLISSGFVLLDDVKWISFHR
;
A
#
# COMPACT_ATOMS: atom_id res chain seq x y z
N MET A 1 -12.95 -12.36 -21.99
CA MET A 1 -13.91 -11.34 -21.49
C MET A 1 -13.29 -10.37 -20.47
N PHE A 2 -12.07 -10.61 -19.95
CA PHE A 2 -11.37 -9.69 -19.04
C PHE A 2 -10.62 -8.52 -19.73
N ASN A 3 -10.25 -8.67 -21.02
CA ASN A 3 -9.39 -7.69 -21.72
C ASN A 3 -10.08 -6.40 -22.19
N TYR A 4 -11.41 -6.36 -22.28
CA TYR A 4 -12.11 -5.18 -22.84
C TYR A 4 -12.52 -4.14 -21.79
N PHE A 5 -12.44 -4.48 -20.50
CA PHE A 5 -12.87 -3.57 -19.42
C PHE A 5 -11.77 -2.60 -18.95
N LEU A 6 -10.50 -2.85 -19.30
CA LEU A 6 -9.35 -2.10 -18.79
C LEU A 6 -8.99 -0.85 -19.63
N LEU A 7 -9.66 -0.61 -20.76
CA LEU A 7 -9.19 0.35 -21.78
C LEU A 7 -9.82 1.76 -21.74
N ASN A 8 -10.64 2.07 -20.74
CA ASN A 8 -11.10 3.44 -20.53
C ASN A 8 -10.46 3.99 -19.24
N THR A 9 -9.41 4.81 -19.42
CA THR A 9 -8.77 5.69 -18.42
C THR A 9 -9.14 5.38 -16.97
N LEU A 10 -8.45 4.40 -16.39
CA LEU A 10 -8.69 3.96 -15.02
C LEU A 10 -8.04 4.93 -14.03
N HIS A 11 -8.83 5.43 -13.09
CA HIS A 11 -8.34 6.09 -11.89
C HIS A 11 -8.26 5.06 -10.75
N ASN A 12 -7.05 4.78 -10.28
CA ASN A 12 -6.78 3.90 -9.16
C ASN A 12 -6.65 4.73 -7.89
N ILE A 13 -7.56 4.55 -6.93
CA ILE A 13 -7.44 5.17 -5.59
C ILE A 13 -6.69 4.19 -4.69
N GLN A 14 -5.59 4.65 -4.10
CA GLN A 14 -4.72 3.85 -3.24
C GLN A 14 -4.75 4.35 -1.80
N ASP A 15 -4.88 3.40 -0.87
CA ASP A 15 -4.60 3.58 0.57
C ASP A 15 -3.72 2.44 1.09
N THR A 16 -2.87 2.73 2.05
CA THR A 16 -1.86 1.79 2.54
C THR A 16 -1.71 1.90 4.05
N GLU A 17 -1.75 0.75 4.72
CA GLU A 17 -1.53 0.67 6.16
C GLU A 17 -0.12 0.14 6.43
N PHE A 18 0.66 0.91 7.19
CA PHE A 18 2.04 0.61 7.58
C PHE A 18 2.19 0.67 9.10
N PRO A 19 3.17 -0.04 9.68
CA PRO A 19 3.37 -0.08 11.12
C PRO A 19 4.06 1.18 11.69
N GLY A 20 3.74 2.37 11.16
CA GLY A 20 4.15 3.67 11.69
C GLY A 20 5.56 4.12 11.31
N VAL A 21 6.20 4.87 12.22
CA VAL A 21 7.56 5.39 12.09
C VAL A 21 8.37 4.93 13.29
N VAL A 22 9.39 4.12 13.05
CA VAL A 22 10.26 3.53 14.10
C VAL A 22 11.66 4.15 14.13
N ALA A 23 12.06 4.84 13.07
CA ALA A 23 13.40 5.41 12.93
C ALA A 23 13.37 6.87 12.48
N ARG A 24 14.36 7.64 12.93
CA ARG A 24 14.67 8.97 12.40
C ARG A 24 16.11 8.98 11.87
N PRO A 25 16.35 9.52 10.66
CA PRO A 25 17.69 9.54 10.10
C PRO A 25 18.56 10.52 10.90
N ILE A 26 19.79 10.11 11.20
CA ILE A 26 20.77 10.92 11.93
C ILE A 26 21.74 11.53 10.90
N GLY A 27 21.87 12.85 10.90
CA GLY A 27 22.80 13.54 10.00
C GLY A 27 22.46 15.00 9.76
N SER A 28 23.24 15.64 8.90
CA SER A 28 22.97 16.99 8.39
C SER A 28 22.13 16.91 7.11
N PHE A 29 20.99 17.58 7.08
CA PHE A 29 20.07 17.61 5.94
C PHE A 29 20.08 18.98 5.30
N LYS A 30 20.07 19.04 3.97
CA LYS A 30 20.18 20.31 3.24
C LYS A 30 18.89 21.13 3.32
N THR A 31 17.75 20.46 3.38
CA THR A 31 16.43 21.07 3.45
C THR A 31 15.50 20.24 4.34
N SER A 32 14.39 20.84 4.77
CA SER A 32 13.34 20.11 5.48
C SER A 32 12.75 19.00 4.61
N SER A 33 12.56 19.22 3.30
CA SER A 33 12.07 18.19 2.37
C SER A 33 13.02 17.00 2.26
N ASP A 34 14.33 17.25 2.25
CA ASP A 34 15.35 16.19 2.25
C ASP A 34 15.24 15.35 3.54
N TYR A 35 15.12 16.00 4.71
CA TYR A 35 14.89 15.30 5.97
C TYR A 35 13.62 14.44 5.96
N HIS A 36 12.50 14.97 5.47
CA HIS A 36 11.24 14.22 5.36
C HIS A 36 11.37 13.02 4.42
N TYR A 37 12.01 13.21 3.25
CA TYR A 37 12.27 12.11 2.32
C TYR A 37 13.16 11.03 2.93
N GLN A 38 14.25 11.40 3.61
CA GLN A 38 15.13 10.43 4.27
C GLN A 38 14.41 9.71 5.42
N THR A 39 13.51 10.40 6.13
CA THR A 39 12.67 9.78 7.16
C THR A 39 11.72 8.76 6.53
N LEU A 40 11.02 9.14 5.46
CA LEU A 40 10.14 8.24 4.73
C LEU A 40 10.91 7.02 4.22
N ARG A 41 11.99 7.24 3.47
CA ARG A 41 12.84 6.20 2.91
C ARG A 41 13.32 5.21 3.98
N CYS A 42 13.89 5.73 5.07
CA CYS A 42 14.41 4.87 6.13
C CYS A 42 13.32 3.98 6.75
N ASN A 43 12.12 4.49 6.94
CA ASN A 43 11.03 3.68 7.50
C ASN A 43 10.43 2.72 6.47
N VAL A 44 10.30 3.13 5.20
CA VAL A 44 9.87 2.24 4.12
C VAL A 44 10.84 1.09 3.90
N ASP A 45 12.15 1.34 4.03
CA ASP A 45 13.18 0.30 3.90
C ASP A 45 13.17 -0.68 5.09
N LEU A 46 12.76 -0.24 6.28
CA LEU A 46 12.77 -1.04 7.52
C LEU A 46 11.45 -1.79 7.76
N LEU A 47 10.33 -1.21 7.34
CA LEU A 47 9.00 -1.68 7.72
C LEU A 47 8.33 -2.43 6.57
N LYS A 48 7.60 -3.48 6.92
CA LYS A 48 6.77 -4.21 5.95
C LYS A 48 5.38 -3.60 5.84
N ILE A 49 4.84 -3.59 4.63
CA ILE A 49 3.46 -3.21 4.36
C ILE A 49 2.49 -4.23 5.00
N ILE A 50 1.36 -3.75 5.53
CA ILE A 50 0.32 -4.61 6.12
C ILE A 50 -0.85 -4.74 5.15
N GLN A 51 -1.34 -3.62 4.60
CA GLN A 51 -2.44 -3.61 3.63
C GLN A 51 -2.22 -2.64 2.48
N LEU A 52 -2.79 -2.99 1.33
CA LEU A 52 -2.97 -2.12 0.17
C LEU A 52 -4.42 -2.18 -0.28
N GLY A 53 -5.12 -1.05 -0.21
CA GLY A 53 -6.43 -0.87 -0.81
C GLY A 53 -6.30 -0.29 -2.21
N VAL A 54 -6.97 -0.89 -3.19
CA VAL A 54 -7.05 -0.37 -4.57
C VAL A 54 -8.51 -0.31 -4.99
N THR A 55 -8.97 0.88 -5.36
CA THR A 55 -10.31 1.09 -5.93
C THR A 55 -10.22 1.55 -7.37
N PHE A 56 -11.05 0.97 -8.24
CA PHE A 56 -11.09 1.26 -9.66
C PHE A 56 -12.29 2.15 -9.99
N ALA A 57 -12.02 3.21 -10.76
CA ALA A 57 -13.03 4.08 -11.34
C ALA A 57 -12.68 4.41 -12.79
N ASP A 58 -13.69 4.72 -13.60
CA ASP A 58 -13.47 5.32 -14.93
C ASP A 58 -13.09 6.81 -14.83
N GLN A 59 -12.78 7.43 -15.96
CA GLN A 59 -12.44 8.85 -16.07
C GLN A 59 -13.52 9.84 -15.58
N TYR A 60 -14.76 9.37 -15.42
CA TYR A 60 -15.88 10.17 -14.91
C TYR A 60 -16.13 9.90 -13.42
N GLY A 61 -15.32 9.05 -12.78
CA GLY A 61 -15.49 8.64 -11.38
C GLY A 61 -16.55 7.57 -11.18
N ASN A 62 -17.05 6.93 -12.24
CA ASN A 62 -18.00 5.83 -12.09
C ASN A 62 -17.27 4.56 -11.66
N LEU A 63 -17.85 3.87 -10.68
CA LEU A 63 -17.34 2.59 -10.19
C LEU A 63 -17.93 1.44 -11.02
N PRO A 64 -17.17 0.34 -11.22
CA PRO A 64 -17.74 -0.87 -11.81
C PRO A 64 -18.89 -1.39 -10.93
N GLY A 65 -19.97 -1.87 -11.54
CA GLY A 65 -21.21 -2.25 -10.84
C GLY A 65 -21.13 -3.45 -9.88
N ASN A 66 -19.94 -4.03 -9.72
CA ASN A 66 -19.69 -5.23 -8.94
C ASN A 66 -18.75 -4.88 -7.78
N ILE A 67 -17.60 -5.56 -7.73
CA ILE A 67 -16.47 -5.23 -6.86
C ILE A 67 -15.69 -4.11 -7.55
N CYS A 68 -15.55 -2.98 -6.85
CA CYS A 68 -14.74 -1.86 -7.28
C CYS A 68 -13.48 -1.69 -6.41
N THR A 69 -13.44 -2.28 -5.22
CA THR A 69 -12.35 -2.15 -4.26
C THR A 69 -11.78 -3.51 -3.89
N TRP A 70 -10.47 -3.63 -3.95
CA TRP A 70 -9.71 -4.78 -3.49
C TRP A 70 -8.81 -4.36 -2.33
N GLN A 71 -8.80 -5.17 -1.28
CA GLN A 71 -7.90 -4.99 -0.15
C GLN A 71 -6.95 -6.18 -0.08
N PHE A 72 -5.69 -5.93 -0.41
CA PHE A 72 -4.61 -6.91 -0.34
C PHE A 72 -4.05 -6.90 1.08
N ASN A 73 -4.01 -8.08 1.71
CA ASN A 73 -3.51 -8.28 3.07
C ASN A 73 -2.18 -9.01 2.98
N PHE A 74 -1.09 -8.35 3.35
CA PHE A 74 0.27 -8.89 3.21
C PHE A 74 0.70 -9.68 4.43
N LYS A 75 1.67 -10.57 4.24
CA LYS A 75 2.26 -11.33 5.32
C LYS A 75 2.97 -10.42 6.30
N PHE A 76 2.59 -10.51 7.58
CA PHE A 76 3.15 -9.70 8.65
C PHE A 76 3.18 -10.50 9.96
N SER A 77 4.30 -10.50 10.65
CA SER A 77 4.53 -11.19 11.93
C SER A 77 4.84 -10.18 13.04
N LEU A 78 4.03 -10.18 14.10
CA LEU A 78 4.31 -9.37 15.30
C LEU A 78 5.52 -9.90 16.10
N VAL A 79 6.06 -11.07 15.75
CA VAL A 79 7.23 -11.66 16.40
C VAL A 79 8.50 -11.27 15.65
N ASP A 80 8.46 -11.30 14.32
CA ASP A 80 9.65 -11.15 13.48
C ASP A 80 9.82 -9.76 12.87
N ASP A 81 8.71 -9.05 12.61
CA ASP A 81 8.73 -7.79 11.88
C ASP A 81 8.80 -6.59 12.83
N MET A 82 9.49 -5.53 12.39
CA MET A 82 9.55 -4.28 13.14
C MET A 82 8.24 -3.50 13.04
N TYR A 83 7.86 -2.85 14.13
CA TYR A 83 6.66 -2.01 14.18
C TYR A 83 6.72 -0.96 15.29
N ALA A 84 5.91 0.10 15.15
CA ALA A 84 5.57 1.00 16.24
C ALA A 84 4.38 0.45 17.04
N GLN A 85 4.53 0.34 18.36
CA GLN A 85 3.50 -0.24 19.24
C GLN A 85 2.14 0.46 19.11
N ASP A 86 2.13 1.79 19.13
CA ASP A 86 0.91 2.60 19.00
C ASP A 86 0.17 2.33 17.68
N SER A 87 0.92 2.09 16.59
CA SER A 87 0.35 1.77 15.28
C SER A 87 -0.31 0.39 15.27
N ILE A 88 0.32 -0.63 15.86
CA ILE A 88 -0.29 -1.97 15.98
C ILE A 88 -1.56 -1.93 16.82
N GLU A 89 -1.55 -1.18 17.92
CA GLU A 89 -2.74 -1.03 18.76
C GLU A 89 -3.89 -0.34 18.02
N LEU A 90 -3.58 0.72 17.26
CA LEU A 90 -4.56 1.41 16.43
C LEU A 90 -5.14 0.48 15.37
N LEU A 91 -4.28 -0.22 14.62
CA LEU A 91 -4.68 -1.15 13.56
C LEU A 91 -5.51 -2.31 14.10
N THR A 92 -5.14 -2.86 15.26
CA THR A 92 -5.92 -3.90 15.94
C THR A 92 -7.31 -3.37 16.31
N LYS A 93 -7.42 -2.15 16.84
CA LYS A 93 -8.71 -1.50 17.14
C LYS A 93 -9.54 -1.23 15.88
N SER A 94 -8.89 -0.97 14.75
CA SER A 94 -9.53 -0.81 13.44
C SER A 94 -9.97 -2.13 12.80
N GLY A 95 -9.67 -3.28 13.42
CA GLY A 95 -10.14 -4.60 12.98
C GLY A 95 -9.12 -5.43 12.21
N ILE A 96 -7.84 -5.05 12.21
CA ILE A 96 -6.77 -5.86 11.61
C ILE A 96 -6.55 -7.13 12.45
N ASP A 97 -6.61 -8.28 11.77
CA ASP A 97 -6.33 -9.59 12.35
C ASP A 97 -4.91 -10.03 12.01
N PHE A 98 -3.94 -9.64 12.84
CA PHE A 98 -2.52 -9.93 12.60
C PHE A 98 -2.21 -11.43 12.53
N LYS A 99 -2.99 -12.28 13.20
CA LYS A 99 -2.81 -13.73 13.09
C LYS A 99 -3.13 -14.22 11.67
N LYS A 100 -4.17 -13.68 11.04
CA LYS A 100 -4.46 -13.98 9.63
C LYS A 100 -3.41 -13.43 8.68
N HIS A 101 -2.85 -12.26 8.97
CA HIS A 101 -1.73 -11.74 8.18
C HIS A 101 -0.52 -12.69 8.26
N GLU A 102 -0.19 -13.20 9.44
CA GLU A 102 0.94 -14.11 9.61
C GLU A 102 0.73 -15.45 8.88
N GLU A 103 -0.47 -16.03 8.99
CA GLU A 103 -0.79 -17.37 8.48
C GLU A 103 -1.17 -17.38 6.99
N TYR A 104 -1.90 -16.37 6.52
CA TYR A 104 -2.52 -16.32 5.19
C TYR A 104 -2.15 -15.08 4.37
N GLY A 105 -1.28 -14.22 4.89
CA GLY A 105 -0.91 -12.97 4.21
C GLY A 105 -0.16 -13.23 2.90
N ILE A 106 -0.38 -12.31 1.97
CA ILE A 106 0.23 -12.32 0.63
C ILE A 106 1.73 -12.05 0.76
N ASP A 107 2.52 -12.86 0.07
CA ASP A 107 3.95 -12.58 -0.11
C ASP A 107 4.15 -11.37 -1.03
N VAL A 108 4.94 -10.39 -0.55
CA VAL A 108 5.09 -9.09 -1.23
C VAL A 108 5.84 -9.21 -2.55
N GLU A 109 6.80 -10.14 -2.65
CA GLU A 109 7.59 -10.34 -3.87
C GLU A 109 6.71 -10.98 -4.95
N HIS A 110 5.92 -11.99 -4.57
CA HIS A 110 4.97 -12.61 -5.46
C HIS A 110 3.88 -11.63 -5.92
N PHE A 111 3.38 -10.78 -5.02
CA PHE A 111 2.46 -9.71 -5.41
C PHE A 111 3.09 -8.73 -6.40
N GLY A 112 4.35 -8.34 -6.17
CA GLY A 112 5.09 -7.45 -7.06
C GLY A 112 5.25 -8.01 -8.47
N GLU A 113 5.57 -9.31 -8.60
CA GLU A 113 5.65 -10.01 -9.89
C GLU A 113 4.32 -9.93 -10.66
N LEU A 114 3.21 -10.23 -9.99
CA LEU A 114 1.88 -10.17 -10.60
C LEU A 114 1.47 -8.74 -10.94
N LEU A 115 1.80 -7.76 -10.08
CA LEU A 115 1.48 -6.36 -10.29
C LEU A 115 2.18 -5.79 -11.53
N ILE A 116 3.46 -6.12 -11.73
CA ILE A 116 4.24 -5.64 -12.88
C ILE A 116 3.63 -6.09 -14.21
N SER A 117 3.06 -7.30 -14.26
CA SER A 117 2.47 -7.87 -15.46
C SER A 117 0.96 -7.64 -15.61
N SER A 118 0.30 -7.03 -14.62
CA SER A 118 -1.17 -6.87 -14.61
C SER A 118 -1.70 -5.76 -15.51
N GLY A 119 -0.84 -4.82 -15.93
CA GLY A 119 -1.24 -3.58 -16.60
C GLY A 119 -1.71 -2.47 -15.64
N PHE A 120 -1.55 -2.62 -14.31
CA PHE A 120 -1.84 -1.54 -13.35
C PHE A 120 -0.74 -0.51 -13.22
N VAL A 121 0.49 -0.93 -13.52
CA VAL A 121 1.69 -0.09 -13.48
C VAL A 121 2.34 -0.09 -14.85
N LEU A 122 3.23 0.88 -15.08
CA LEU A 122 4.02 1.01 -16.32
C LEU A 122 3.19 1.31 -17.59
N LEU A 123 1.93 1.71 -17.46
CA LEU A 123 1.09 2.18 -18.56
C LEU A 123 0.71 3.66 -18.36
N ASP A 124 0.95 4.49 -19.38
CA ASP A 124 0.72 5.94 -19.33
C ASP A 124 -0.77 6.33 -19.18
N ASP A 125 -1.65 5.44 -19.64
CA ASP A 125 -3.11 5.63 -19.64
C ASP A 125 -3.74 5.37 -18.26
N VAL A 126 -2.99 4.77 -17.33
CA VAL A 126 -3.45 4.54 -15.95
C VAL A 126 -3.14 5.77 -15.10
N LYS A 127 -4.14 6.25 -14.35
CA LYS A 127 -3.98 7.41 -13.45
C LYS A 127 -4.09 6.95 -12.00
N TRP A 128 -3.08 7.27 -11.19
CA TRP A 128 -3.10 6.98 -9.75
C TRP A 128 -3.57 8.20 -8.97
N ILE A 129 -4.50 7.97 -8.05
CA ILE A 129 -4.99 8.93 -7.07
C ILE A 129 -4.58 8.41 -5.70
N SER A 130 -3.86 9.24 -4.95
CA SER A 130 -3.43 8.93 -3.57
C SER A 130 -3.81 10.07 -2.65
N PHE A 131 -4.02 9.77 -1.38
CA PHE A 131 -4.20 10.78 -0.34
C PHE A 131 -3.25 10.48 0.81
N HIS A 132 -2.74 11.54 1.46
CA HIS A 132 -1.93 11.43 2.67
C HIS A 132 -2.66 12.18 3.79
N ARG A 133 -2.85 11.51 4.93
CA ARG A 133 -3.56 12.05 6.09
C ARG A 133 -2.60 12.30 7.25
#